data_AF-A0A364KRQ3-F1
#
_entry.id   AF-A0A364KRQ3-F1
#
_cell.length_a   1.000
_cell.length_b   1.000
_cell.length_c   1.000
_cell.angle_alpha   90.00
_cell.angle_beta   90.00
_cell.angle_gamma   90.00
#
_symmetry.space_group_name_H-M   'P 1'
#
loop_
_entity.id
_entity.type
_entity.pdbx_description
1 polymer ?
#
loop_
_entity_poly.entity_id
_entity_poly.type
_entity_poly.pdbx_seq_one_letter_code
_entity_poly.pdbx_strand_id
1 'polypeptide(L)'
;MKTKAHPATVHGLDQKAHPTLHSTKSANRISKATNSNSPMSQRTRTPYAFQFERQTPTAVIYGECSHSLPVDEMAKIYQTYGWNVPMTIYTRSQDRSRERNEVPGCKFRKFFGTDEGEAIESLQQKQFVGLTVFMREDDKEKLDPKIYVEQSIIQDGKEKLIVHELNFRGLVQTGIEYMFRGLGDEHPEFGKGDLRVRFLSVNNESFETYTSGAGYYGYDQTVYAITNRKMLDRGQAISTKQSSWGNELHQYSVAFDPADLRILLDTKQKTEMKKKQGASGELELLKLCIHKVFPSEDGTKVGDLNVRVVYKP
;
A
#
# COMPACT_ATOMS: atom_id res chain seq x y z
N MET A 1 -8.67 -30.03 -48.53
CA MET A 1 -9.27 -28.99 -47.65
C MET A 1 -9.31 -29.52 -46.23
N LYS A 2 -8.71 -28.84 -45.25
CA LYS A 2 -8.80 -29.22 -43.83
C LYS A 2 -9.78 -28.26 -43.14
N THR A 3 -10.92 -28.77 -42.70
CA THR A 3 -11.92 -28.02 -41.92
C THR A 3 -11.37 -27.69 -40.54
N LYS A 4 -11.52 -26.43 -40.10
CA LYS A 4 -11.18 -26.03 -38.73
C LYS A 4 -12.21 -26.66 -37.78
N ALA A 5 -11.72 -27.44 -36.81
CA ALA A 5 -12.56 -27.99 -35.74
C ALA A 5 -13.13 -26.85 -34.87
N HIS A 6 -14.42 -26.89 -34.61
CA HIS A 6 -15.12 -25.91 -33.76
C HIS A 6 -15.06 -26.36 -32.30
N PRO A 7 -15.01 -25.42 -31.34
CA PRO A 7 -14.97 -25.74 -29.92
C PRO A 7 -16.24 -26.47 -29.48
N ALA A 8 -16.08 -27.52 -28.68
CA ALA A 8 -17.20 -28.21 -28.05
C ALA A 8 -17.71 -27.36 -26.89
N THR A 9 -19.01 -27.02 -26.91
CA THR A 9 -19.69 -26.27 -25.84
C THR A 9 -20.51 -27.26 -25.03
N VAL A 10 -20.29 -27.30 -23.71
CA VAL A 10 -21.10 -28.12 -22.79
C VAL A 10 -21.92 -27.18 -21.92
N HIS A 11 -23.23 -27.39 -21.89
CA HIS A 11 -24.14 -26.66 -21.00
C HIS A 11 -24.25 -27.40 -19.66
N GLY A 12 -24.05 -26.69 -18.56
CA GLY A 12 -24.37 -27.23 -17.24
C GLY A 12 -25.88 -27.35 -17.10
N LEU A 13 -26.38 -28.53 -16.70
CA LEU A 13 -27.78 -28.76 -16.42
C LEU A 13 -28.02 -28.74 -14.90
N ASP A 14 -29.16 -28.22 -14.47
CA ASP A 14 -29.59 -28.31 -13.07
C ASP A 14 -30.15 -29.70 -12.72
N GLN A 15 -30.59 -29.89 -11.46
CA GLN A 15 -31.15 -31.16 -10.97
C GLN A 15 -32.45 -31.60 -11.68
N LYS A 16 -33.05 -30.74 -12.51
CA LYS A 16 -34.23 -31.02 -13.34
C LYS A 16 -33.88 -31.10 -14.84
N ALA A 17 -32.60 -31.22 -15.16
CA ALA A 17 -32.05 -31.29 -16.50
C ALA A 17 -32.30 -30.03 -17.36
N HIS A 18 -32.50 -28.86 -16.74
CA HIS A 18 -32.61 -27.59 -17.47
C HIS A 18 -31.24 -26.90 -17.62
N PRO A 19 -30.94 -26.28 -18.76
CA PRO A 19 -29.71 -25.52 -18.95
C PRO A 19 -29.65 -24.34 -17.97
N THR A 20 -28.67 -24.39 -17.06
CA THR A 20 -28.39 -23.26 -16.17
C THR A 20 -27.78 -22.12 -16.98
N LEU A 21 -28.57 -21.05 -17.18
CA LEU A 21 -28.06 -19.77 -17.66
C LEU A 21 -26.95 -19.30 -16.71
N HIS A 22 -25.79 -18.94 -17.26
CA HIS A 22 -24.52 -18.57 -16.59
C HIS A 22 -23.46 -19.66 -16.35
N SER A 23 -23.64 -20.89 -16.87
CA SER A 23 -22.58 -21.91 -16.87
C SER A 23 -22.15 -22.29 -18.30
N THR A 24 -21.55 -21.36 -19.05
CA THR A 24 -20.81 -21.67 -20.28
C THR A 24 -19.32 -21.77 -19.98
N LYS A 25 -18.78 -22.99 -19.99
CA LYS A 25 -17.33 -23.23 -19.96
C LYS A 25 -16.89 -23.73 -21.34
N SER A 26 -16.23 -22.87 -22.10
CA SER A 26 -15.61 -23.22 -23.38
C SER A 26 -14.14 -23.56 -23.16
N ALA A 27 -13.71 -24.75 -23.55
CA ALA A 27 -12.31 -25.15 -23.50
C ALA A 27 -11.59 -24.75 -24.80
N ASN A 28 -10.66 -23.79 -24.71
CA ASN A 28 -9.74 -23.48 -25.81
C ASN A 28 -8.42 -24.24 -25.61
N ARG A 29 -7.90 -24.84 -26.69
CA ARG A 29 -6.61 -25.55 -26.66
C ARG A 29 -5.47 -24.53 -26.51
N ILE A 30 -4.66 -24.68 -25.45
CA ILE A 30 -3.42 -23.93 -25.24
C ILE A 30 -2.46 -24.20 -26.41
N SER A 31 -2.12 -23.17 -27.18
CA SER A 31 -1.04 -23.24 -28.18
C SER A 31 0.32 -23.24 -27.48
N LYS A 32 1.21 -24.15 -27.90
CA LYS A 32 2.60 -24.22 -27.42
C LYS A 32 3.51 -23.24 -28.18
N ALA A 33 4.54 -22.79 -27.46
CA ALA A 33 5.79 -22.11 -27.84
C ALA A 33 5.73 -20.56 -27.85
N THR A 34 6.73 -19.80 -27.40
CA THR A 34 8.19 -20.06 -27.39
C THR A 34 8.89 -19.17 -26.33
N ASN A 35 10.03 -19.63 -25.82
CA ASN A 35 10.89 -19.04 -24.78
C ASN A 35 11.03 -17.50 -24.79
N SER A 36 10.71 -16.85 -23.67
CA SER A 36 11.47 -15.72 -23.13
C SER A 36 11.23 -15.63 -21.61
N ASN A 37 12.32 -15.54 -20.85
CA ASN A 37 12.32 -15.54 -19.38
C ASN A 37 11.61 -14.31 -18.82
N SER A 38 10.51 -14.51 -18.12
CA SER A 38 9.97 -13.57 -17.12
C SER A 38 9.31 -14.40 -16.00
N PRO A 39 9.66 -14.19 -14.72
CA PRO A 39 9.06 -14.97 -13.65
C PRO A 39 7.60 -14.52 -13.46
N MET A 40 6.68 -15.46 -13.66
CA MET A 40 5.26 -15.34 -13.34
C MET A 40 5.09 -14.77 -11.93
N SER A 41 4.59 -13.54 -11.86
CA SER A 41 4.00 -13.00 -10.63
C SER A 41 2.83 -13.89 -10.22
N GLN A 42 2.98 -14.60 -9.11
CA GLN A 42 1.88 -15.28 -8.44
C GLN A 42 0.84 -14.23 -8.02
N ARG A 43 -0.23 -14.11 -8.82
CA ARG A 43 -1.45 -13.37 -8.49
C ARG A 43 -2.03 -13.95 -7.19
N THR A 44 -1.80 -13.27 -6.08
CA THR A 44 -2.55 -13.50 -4.85
C THR A 44 -3.96 -12.94 -5.08
N ARG A 45 -4.91 -13.82 -5.41
CA ARG A 45 -6.34 -13.47 -5.47
C ARG A 45 -6.79 -13.05 -4.07
N THR A 46 -7.12 -11.78 -3.88
CA THR A 46 -7.94 -11.33 -2.75
C THR A 46 -9.40 -11.78 -2.98
N PRO A 47 -10.12 -12.26 -1.94
CA PRO A 47 -11.38 -13.00 -2.14
C PRO A 47 -12.68 -12.17 -2.10
N TYR A 48 -12.67 -10.83 -2.21
CA TYR A 48 -13.87 -10.03 -1.91
C TYR A 48 -14.43 -9.31 -3.13
N ALA A 49 -15.40 -9.94 -3.79
CA ALA A 49 -16.34 -9.27 -4.69
C ALA A 49 -17.54 -8.82 -3.85
N PHE A 50 -17.54 -7.56 -3.39
CA PHE A 50 -18.74 -6.95 -2.84
C PHE A 50 -19.73 -6.71 -4.00
N GLN A 51 -20.78 -7.53 -4.07
CA GLN A 51 -21.86 -7.35 -5.06
C GLN A 51 -22.75 -6.17 -4.65
N PHE A 52 -22.33 -4.96 -4.98
CA PHE A 52 -23.24 -3.81 -5.00
C PHE A 52 -23.93 -3.77 -6.36
N GLU A 53 -25.27 -3.73 -6.37
CA GLU A 53 -26.03 -3.51 -7.60
C GLU A 53 -25.54 -2.23 -8.27
N ARG A 54 -25.04 -2.33 -9.51
CA ARG A 54 -24.63 -1.18 -10.33
C ARG A 54 -25.88 -0.40 -10.74
N GLN A 55 -26.36 0.48 -9.85
CA GLN A 55 -27.29 1.52 -10.27
C GLN A 55 -26.54 2.46 -11.23
N THR A 56 -27.10 2.67 -12.42
CA THR A 56 -26.59 3.68 -13.36
C THR A 56 -26.75 5.06 -12.73
N PRO A 57 -25.65 5.81 -12.52
CA PRO A 57 -25.72 7.10 -11.83
C PRO A 57 -26.54 8.09 -12.67
N THR A 58 -27.56 8.70 -12.06
CA THR A 58 -28.45 9.67 -12.71
C THR A 58 -27.87 11.09 -12.71
N ALA A 59 -26.80 11.33 -11.93
CA ALA A 59 -26.09 12.60 -11.82
C ALA A 59 -24.58 12.37 -11.59
N VAL A 60 -23.74 13.26 -12.13
CA VAL A 60 -22.29 13.30 -11.90
C VAL A 60 -21.94 14.65 -11.27
N ILE A 61 -21.19 14.63 -10.17
CA ILE A 61 -20.72 15.84 -9.50
C ILE A 61 -19.26 16.09 -9.93
N TYR A 62 -18.95 17.29 -10.38
CA TYR A 62 -17.57 17.67 -10.69
C TYR A 62 -16.87 18.13 -9.42
N GLY A 63 -15.83 17.41 -9.02
CA GLY A 63 -15.01 17.76 -7.88
C GLY A 63 -13.80 18.60 -8.28
N GLU A 64 -13.14 19.16 -7.28
CA GLU A 64 -11.91 19.94 -7.44
C GLU A 64 -10.76 19.31 -6.66
N CYS A 65 -9.54 19.73 -6.97
CA CYS A 65 -8.36 19.35 -6.22
C CYS A 65 -7.81 20.57 -5.46
N SER A 66 -7.63 20.43 -4.15
CA SER A 66 -7.06 21.50 -3.33
C SER A 66 -5.54 21.55 -3.43
N HIS A 67 -4.89 20.39 -3.43
CA HIS A 67 -3.43 20.26 -3.46
C HIS A 67 -3.02 19.08 -4.34
N SER A 68 -1.98 19.27 -5.15
CA SER A 68 -1.39 18.24 -6.02
C SER A 68 0.12 18.26 -5.86
N LEU A 69 0.66 17.32 -5.08
CA LEU A 69 2.07 17.32 -4.69
C LEU A 69 2.65 15.89 -4.76
N PRO A 70 3.98 15.73 -4.92
CA PRO A 70 4.63 14.46 -4.70
C PRO A 70 4.27 13.85 -3.34
N VAL A 71 4.24 12.51 -3.27
CA VAL A 71 3.83 11.78 -2.05
C VAL A 71 4.65 12.19 -0.81
N ASP A 72 5.94 12.48 -0.98
CA ASP A 72 6.81 12.84 0.14
C ASP A 72 6.48 14.23 0.68
N GLU A 73 6.20 15.20 -0.18
CA GLU A 73 5.76 16.54 0.22
C GLU A 73 4.38 16.50 0.89
N MET A 74 3.42 15.80 0.29
CA MET A 74 2.06 15.69 0.84
C MET A 74 2.07 15.00 2.21
N ALA A 75 2.83 13.92 2.36
CA ALA A 75 2.95 13.21 3.63
C ALA A 75 3.61 14.07 4.71
N LYS A 76 4.66 14.84 4.38
CA LYS A 76 5.31 15.78 5.31
C LYS A 76 4.33 16.86 5.76
N ILE A 77 3.58 17.47 4.84
CA ILE A 77 2.56 18.47 5.17
C ILE A 77 1.51 17.88 6.11
N TYR A 78 0.98 16.70 5.78
CA TYR A 78 -0.03 16.05 6.61
C TYR A 78 0.45 15.84 8.05
N GLN A 79 1.69 15.39 8.21
CA GLN A 79 2.30 15.15 9.53
C GLN A 79 2.41 16.42 10.38
N THR A 80 2.57 17.60 9.77
CA THR A 80 2.61 18.87 10.52
C THR A 80 1.30 19.20 11.24
N TYR A 81 0.17 18.66 10.79
CA TYR A 81 -1.11 18.89 11.45
C TYR A 81 -1.29 18.08 12.74
N GLY A 82 -0.42 17.09 13.01
CA GLY A 82 -0.46 16.32 14.27
C GLY A 82 -1.75 15.51 14.46
N TRP A 83 -2.36 15.03 13.39
CA TRP A 83 -3.61 14.26 13.48
C TRP A 83 -3.37 12.88 14.09
N ASN A 84 -4.29 12.45 14.95
CA ASN A 84 -4.29 11.10 15.56
C ASN A 84 -4.84 10.02 14.61
N VAL A 85 -4.91 10.29 13.31
CA VAL A 85 -5.34 9.35 12.28
C VAL A 85 -4.34 9.37 11.15
N PRO A 86 -4.05 8.22 10.52
CA PRO A 86 -3.08 8.17 9.44
C PRO A 86 -3.65 8.80 8.17
N MET A 87 -2.79 9.51 7.44
CA MET A 87 -3.10 9.93 6.08
C MET A 87 -3.49 8.70 5.26
N THR A 88 -4.63 8.76 4.59
CA THR A 88 -5.17 7.65 3.82
C THR A 88 -5.10 8.00 2.34
N ILE A 89 -4.25 7.30 1.60
CA ILE A 89 -4.06 7.50 0.16
C ILE A 89 -4.69 6.31 -0.58
N TYR A 90 -5.58 6.59 -1.52
CA TYR A 90 -6.10 5.60 -2.45
C TYR A 90 -5.18 5.54 -3.66
N THR A 91 -4.65 4.36 -3.98
CA THR A 91 -3.76 4.13 -5.11
C THR A 91 -4.24 2.95 -5.93
N ARG A 92 -4.01 3.01 -7.24
CA ARG A 92 -4.21 1.89 -8.15
C ARG A 92 -2.93 1.13 -8.47
N SER A 93 -1.80 1.61 -7.95
CA SER A 93 -0.54 0.91 -8.11
C SER A 93 -0.66 -0.52 -7.59
N GLN A 94 0.04 -1.46 -8.22
CA GLN A 94 0.19 -2.81 -7.70
C GLN A 94 1.50 -2.97 -6.90
N ASP A 95 2.36 -1.94 -6.94
CA ASP A 95 3.63 -1.96 -6.24
C ASP A 95 3.42 -1.55 -4.78
N ARG A 96 3.50 -2.55 -3.90
CA ARG A 96 3.40 -2.39 -2.45
C ARG A 96 4.77 -2.27 -1.77
N SER A 97 5.87 -2.28 -2.53
CA SER A 97 7.24 -2.27 -2.02
C SER A 97 7.52 -1.05 -1.15
N ARG A 98 8.43 -1.20 -0.18
CA ARG A 98 8.82 -0.09 0.70
C ARG A 98 9.71 0.89 -0.03
N GLU A 99 10.56 0.41 -0.91
CA GLU A 99 11.51 1.19 -1.69
C GLU A 99 10.82 2.28 -2.51
N ARG A 100 9.61 2.01 -3.02
CA ARG A 100 8.82 2.96 -3.80
C ARG A 100 7.89 3.82 -2.94
N ASN A 101 7.36 3.25 -1.85
CA ASN A 101 6.25 3.87 -1.12
C ASN A 101 6.65 4.48 0.22
N GLU A 102 7.80 4.14 0.81
CA GLU A 102 8.20 4.65 2.12
C GLU A 102 8.75 6.06 2.00
N VAL A 103 8.20 6.98 2.81
CA VAL A 103 8.70 8.34 2.94
C VAL A 103 9.39 8.47 4.29
N PRO A 104 10.70 8.75 4.33
CA PRO A 104 11.44 8.85 5.59
C PRO A 104 10.77 9.82 6.57
N GLY A 105 10.52 9.34 7.79
CA GLY A 105 9.94 10.13 8.88
C GLY A 105 8.43 10.40 8.78
N CYS A 106 7.75 9.89 7.76
CA CYS A 106 6.31 10.12 7.58
C CYS A 106 5.52 8.82 7.72
N LYS A 107 4.41 8.87 8.45
CA LYS A 107 3.47 7.75 8.59
C LYS A 107 2.22 7.97 7.74
N PHE A 108 1.79 6.93 7.04
CA PHE A 108 0.53 6.94 6.30
C PHE A 108 0.16 5.52 5.89
N ARG A 109 -1.09 5.36 5.43
CA ARG A 109 -1.58 4.11 4.84
C ARG A 109 -2.02 4.31 3.39
N LYS A 110 -1.81 3.29 2.57
CA LYS A 110 -2.28 3.23 1.19
C LYS A 110 -3.31 2.11 1.01
N PHE A 111 -4.46 2.47 0.45
CA PHE A 111 -5.44 1.52 -0.07
C PHE A 111 -5.12 1.22 -1.53
N PHE A 112 -4.77 -0.03 -1.79
CA PHE A 112 -4.50 -0.51 -3.14
C PHE A 112 -5.80 -0.97 -3.77
N GLY A 113 -6.47 -0.06 -4.47
CA GLY A 113 -7.70 -0.32 -5.18
C GLY A 113 -7.45 -1.29 -6.33
N THR A 114 -8.18 -2.41 -6.33
CA THR A 114 -8.24 -3.36 -7.43
C THR A 114 -9.62 -3.28 -8.09
N ASP A 115 -10.19 -2.09 -8.22
CA ASP A 115 -11.51 -2.00 -8.83
C ASP A 115 -11.43 -2.50 -10.27
N GLU A 116 -12.06 -3.66 -10.45
CA GLU A 116 -12.38 -4.35 -11.69
C GLU A 116 -13.38 -3.50 -12.48
N GLY A 117 -12.95 -2.31 -12.89
CA GLY A 117 -13.25 -1.86 -14.23
C GLY A 117 -12.38 -2.70 -15.15
N GLU A 118 -12.79 -3.94 -15.44
CA GLU A 118 -12.41 -4.55 -16.70
C GLU A 118 -12.60 -3.48 -17.77
N ALA A 119 -11.49 -3.08 -18.36
CA ALA A 119 -11.48 -2.36 -19.61
C ALA A 119 -12.18 -3.26 -20.64
N ILE A 120 -13.51 -3.24 -20.66
CA ILE A 120 -14.24 -3.55 -21.87
C ILE A 120 -13.83 -2.43 -22.81
N GLU A 121 -13.05 -2.80 -23.82
CA GLU A 121 -12.31 -1.94 -24.74
C GLU A 121 -13.25 -1.08 -25.61
N SER A 122 -14.04 -0.22 -25.00
CA SER A 122 -14.73 0.86 -25.69
C SER A 122 -13.81 2.08 -25.70
N LEU A 123 -13.62 2.69 -26.87
CA LEU A 123 -12.75 3.86 -27.07
C LEU A 123 -13.07 5.04 -26.13
N GLN A 124 -14.29 5.11 -25.57
CA GLN A 124 -14.72 6.16 -24.64
C GLN A 124 -14.43 5.84 -23.15
N GLN A 125 -14.20 4.58 -22.77
CA GLN A 125 -13.86 4.21 -21.38
C GLN A 125 -12.36 4.35 -21.06
N LYS A 126 -11.51 4.53 -22.06
CA LYS A 126 -10.05 4.72 -21.88
C LYS A 126 -9.67 6.09 -21.31
N GLN A 127 -10.62 7.02 -21.20
CA GLN A 127 -10.39 8.37 -20.66
C GLN A 127 -10.68 8.48 -19.16
N PHE A 128 -11.24 7.44 -18.52
CA PHE A 128 -11.65 7.51 -17.13
C PHE A 128 -11.09 6.36 -16.29
N VAL A 129 -10.65 6.70 -15.08
CA VAL A 129 -10.17 5.77 -14.07
C VAL A 129 -11.20 5.69 -12.94
N GLY A 130 -11.70 4.50 -12.63
CA GLY A 130 -12.64 4.28 -11.52
C GLY A 130 -11.93 4.04 -10.19
N LEU A 131 -12.45 4.66 -9.14
CA LEU A 131 -12.07 4.44 -7.74
C LEU A 131 -13.31 4.36 -6.86
N THR A 132 -13.48 3.26 -6.14
CA THR A 132 -14.47 3.13 -5.08
C THR A 132 -13.82 3.40 -3.74
N VAL A 133 -14.35 4.39 -3.03
CA VAL A 133 -13.94 4.73 -1.68
C VAL A 133 -15.01 4.23 -0.72
N PHE A 134 -14.61 3.30 0.14
CA PHE A 134 -15.44 2.87 1.26
C PHE A 134 -15.25 3.82 2.43
N MET A 135 -16.36 4.25 3.04
CA MET A 135 -16.39 5.07 4.25
C MET A 135 -17.29 4.43 5.29
N ARG A 136 -17.01 4.69 6.58
CA ARG A 136 -17.91 4.28 7.66
C ARG A 136 -19.20 5.10 7.59
N GLU A 137 -20.29 4.54 8.08
CA GLU A 137 -21.56 5.26 8.21
C GLU A 137 -21.39 6.57 9.01
N ASP A 138 -20.62 6.53 10.09
CA ASP A 138 -20.32 7.69 10.94
C ASP A 138 -19.54 8.79 10.20
N ASP A 139 -18.83 8.45 9.11
CA ASP A 139 -18.05 9.40 8.32
C ASP A 139 -18.90 10.13 7.25
N LYS A 140 -20.15 9.72 7.02
CA LYS A 140 -21.06 10.39 6.06
C LYS A 140 -21.40 11.83 6.44
N GLU A 141 -21.51 12.09 7.74
CA GLU A 141 -21.94 13.37 8.27
C GLU A 141 -20.77 14.38 8.37
N LYS A 142 -19.55 13.95 8.02
CA LYS A 142 -18.39 14.82 7.99
C LYS A 142 -18.43 15.72 6.77
N LEU A 143 -18.40 17.03 7.04
CA LEU A 143 -18.24 18.05 6.01
C LEU A 143 -16.83 17.95 5.42
N ASP A 144 -16.77 17.88 4.08
CA ASP A 144 -15.55 17.89 3.26
C ASP A 144 -14.48 16.89 3.73
N PRO A 145 -14.75 15.58 3.65
CA PRO A 145 -13.79 14.57 4.08
C PRO A 145 -12.53 14.64 3.22
N LYS A 146 -11.37 14.76 3.88
CA LYS A 146 -10.08 14.77 3.18
C LYS A 146 -9.77 13.39 2.61
N ILE A 147 -9.81 13.30 1.29
CA ILE A 147 -9.51 12.07 0.56
C ILE A 147 -8.32 12.34 -0.34
N TYR A 148 -7.32 11.49 -0.22
CA TYR A 148 -6.10 11.61 -1.00
C TYR A 148 -6.04 10.48 -2.03
N VAL A 149 -5.74 10.82 -3.28
CA VAL A 149 -5.62 9.84 -4.38
C VAL A 149 -4.25 9.97 -5.03
N GLU A 150 -3.59 8.85 -5.23
CA GLU A 150 -2.34 8.77 -5.97
C GLU A 150 -2.62 8.63 -7.47
N GLN A 151 -1.98 9.49 -8.26
CA GLN A 151 -1.92 9.47 -9.71
C GLN A 151 -0.50 9.13 -10.15
N SER A 152 -0.37 8.18 -11.08
CA SER A 152 0.86 7.97 -11.84
C SER A 152 0.89 8.91 -13.04
N ILE A 153 1.95 9.73 -13.17
CA ILE A 153 2.18 10.63 -14.30
C ILE A 153 3.51 10.34 -14.98
N ILE A 154 3.65 10.74 -16.24
CA ILE A 154 4.90 10.59 -16.99
C ILE A 154 5.54 11.96 -17.15
N GLN A 155 6.67 12.19 -16.48
CA GLN A 155 7.43 13.41 -16.58
C GLN A 155 8.87 13.09 -16.98
N ASP A 156 9.38 13.76 -18.03
CA ASP A 156 10.73 13.55 -18.56
C ASP A 156 11.03 12.08 -18.90
N GLY A 157 10.01 11.36 -19.40
CA GLY A 157 10.08 9.94 -19.75
C GLY A 157 10.15 8.99 -18.55
N LYS A 158 9.91 9.46 -17.32
CA LYS A 158 9.89 8.65 -16.11
C LYS A 158 8.54 8.73 -15.41
N GLU A 159 8.12 7.62 -14.83
CA GLU A 159 6.95 7.59 -13.94
C GLU A 159 7.24 8.44 -12.69
N LYS A 160 6.28 9.30 -12.33
CA LYS A 160 6.24 9.99 -11.04
C LYS A 160 4.87 9.80 -10.39
N LEU A 161 4.86 9.74 -9.08
CA LEU A 161 3.64 9.62 -8.29
C LEU A 161 3.29 10.96 -7.68
N ILE A 162 2.09 11.44 -8.00
CA ILE A 162 1.51 12.66 -7.42
C ILE A 162 0.33 12.25 -6.56
N VAL A 163 0.20 12.87 -5.39
CA VAL A 163 -0.96 12.71 -4.52
C VAL A 163 -1.81 13.96 -4.62
N HIS A 164 -3.09 13.75 -4.86
CA HIS A 164 -4.12 14.77 -4.98
C HIS A 164 -5.02 14.75 -3.75
N GLU A 165 -5.20 15.90 -3.10
CA GLU A 165 -6.26 16.10 -2.11
C GLU A 165 -7.55 16.48 -2.85
N LEU A 166 -8.55 15.61 -2.78
CA LEU A 166 -9.85 15.81 -3.39
C LEU A 166 -10.72 16.70 -2.50
N ASN A 167 -11.42 17.66 -3.12
CA ASN A 167 -12.31 18.60 -2.48
C ASN A 167 -13.75 18.38 -2.99
N PHE A 168 -14.68 18.19 -2.05
CA PHE A 168 -16.08 17.88 -2.34
C PHE A 168 -17.03 19.05 -2.02
N ARG A 169 -16.50 20.13 -1.42
CA ARG A 169 -17.21 21.38 -1.09
C ARG A 169 -18.47 21.17 -0.23
N GLY A 170 -18.49 20.13 0.60
CA GLY A 170 -19.63 19.83 1.46
C GLY A 170 -19.70 18.36 1.87
N LEU A 171 -20.91 17.88 2.17
CA LEU A 171 -21.16 16.48 2.49
C LEU A 171 -21.01 15.62 1.23
N VAL A 172 -20.33 14.48 1.39
CA VAL A 172 -20.22 13.49 0.33
C VAL A 172 -21.51 12.68 0.25
N GLN A 173 -22.05 12.56 -0.97
CA GLN A 173 -23.24 11.77 -1.29
C GLN A 173 -22.81 10.38 -1.72
N THR A 174 -23.23 9.36 -0.98
CA THR A 174 -22.97 7.96 -1.31
C THR A 174 -23.85 7.50 -2.48
N GLY A 175 -23.32 6.60 -3.33
CA GLY A 175 -24.05 6.06 -4.48
C GLY A 175 -24.05 6.94 -5.73
N ILE A 176 -23.38 8.11 -5.69
CA ILE A 176 -23.21 9.02 -6.82
C ILE A 176 -21.75 8.97 -7.31
N GLU A 177 -21.53 9.28 -8.60
CA GLU A 177 -20.18 9.43 -9.17
C GLU A 177 -19.70 10.88 -9.10
N TYR A 178 -18.48 11.04 -8.58
CA TYR A 178 -17.73 12.28 -8.59
C TYR A 178 -16.66 12.22 -9.67
N MET A 179 -16.50 13.27 -10.46
CA MET A 179 -15.54 13.32 -11.55
C MET A 179 -14.52 14.43 -11.32
N PHE A 180 -13.24 14.07 -11.42
CA PHE A 180 -12.10 14.96 -11.27
C PHE A 180 -11.26 14.93 -12.54
N ARG A 181 -11.21 16.06 -13.24
CA ARG A 181 -10.57 16.14 -14.55
C ARG A 181 -9.05 16.05 -14.43
N GLY A 182 -8.42 15.24 -15.27
CA GLY A 182 -6.97 15.09 -15.35
C GLY A 182 -6.28 14.47 -14.13
N LEU A 183 -7.04 13.87 -13.20
CA LEU A 183 -6.51 13.22 -11.99
C LEU A 183 -6.45 11.67 -12.09
N GLY A 184 -6.77 11.10 -13.24
CA GLY A 184 -6.57 9.68 -13.54
C GLY A 184 -5.16 9.42 -14.07
N ASP A 185 -4.64 8.20 -13.88
CA ASP A 185 -3.29 7.83 -14.31
C ASP A 185 -3.00 8.22 -15.77
N GLU A 186 -1.77 8.68 -16.02
CA GLU A 186 -1.29 9.06 -17.35
C GLU A 186 -0.85 7.82 -18.14
N HIS A 187 -1.40 7.69 -19.34
CA HIS A 187 -0.95 6.68 -20.29
C HIS A 187 0.01 7.29 -21.31
N PRO A 188 1.11 6.62 -21.69
CA PRO A 188 2.09 7.16 -22.65
C PRO A 188 1.47 7.61 -23.98
N GLU A 189 0.42 6.91 -24.43
CA GLU A 189 -0.23 7.17 -25.73
C GLU A 189 -1.44 8.10 -25.65
N PHE A 190 -2.13 8.14 -24.50
CA PHE A 190 -3.44 8.80 -24.39
C PHE A 190 -3.40 10.04 -23.48
N GLY A 191 -2.27 10.30 -22.83
CA GLY A 191 -2.14 11.34 -21.82
C GLY A 191 -2.92 11.02 -20.56
N LYS A 192 -3.26 12.07 -19.80
CA LYS A 192 -3.92 11.96 -18.50
C LYS A 192 -5.39 11.60 -18.63
N GLY A 193 -5.83 10.61 -17.86
CA GLY A 193 -7.25 10.31 -17.69
C GLY A 193 -7.93 11.22 -16.67
N ASP A 194 -9.25 11.18 -16.65
CA ASP A 194 -10.08 11.73 -15.59
C ASP A 194 -10.31 10.66 -14.51
N LEU A 195 -10.46 11.08 -13.25
CA LEU A 195 -10.76 10.18 -12.14
C LEU A 195 -12.26 10.21 -11.84
N ARG A 196 -12.89 9.03 -11.74
CA ARG A 196 -14.25 8.82 -11.27
C ARG A 196 -14.21 8.18 -9.90
N VAL A 197 -14.71 8.89 -8.90
CA VAL A 197 -14.77 8.41 -7.52
C VAL A 197 -16.21 8.08 -7.16
N ARG A 198 -16.44 6.90 -6.60
CA ARG A 198 -17.74 6.50 -6.04
C ARG A 198 -17.59 6.23 -4.56
N PHE A 199 -18.48 6.80 -3.76
CA PHE A 199 -18.51 6.54 -2.32
C PHE A 199 -19.53 5.50 -1.97
N LEU A 200 -19.09 4.49 -1.24
CA LEU A 200 -19.95 3.49 -0.63
C LEU A 200 -19.80 3.57 0.88
N SER A 201 -20.92 3.57 1.56
CA SER A 201 -20.94 3.45 3.00
C SER A 201 -21.02 2.00 3.40
N VAL A 202 -20.27 1.66 4.43
CA VAL A 202 -20.25 0.32 5.00
C VAL A 202 -20.30 0.42 6.52
N ASN A 203 -20.76 -0.66 7.16
CA ASN A 203 -20.69 -0.78 8.61
C ASN A 203 -19.24 -0.89 9.10
N ASN A 204 -19.03 -0.68 10.40
CA ASN A 204 -17.68 -0.66 10.98
C ASN A 204 -16.92 -1.97 10.76
N GLU A 205 -17.56 -3.14 10.89
CA GLU A 205 -16.91 -4.44 10.68
C GLU A 205 -16.40 -4.61 9.24
N SER A 206 -17.21 -4.21 8.25
CA SER A 206 -16.84 -4.26 6.84
C SER A 206 -15.74 -3.26 6.51
N PHE A 207 -15.77 -2.08 7.15
CA PHE A 207 -14.71 -1.09 7.02
C PHE A 207 -13.39 -1.59 7.60
N GLU A 208 -13.41 -2.22 8.77
CA GLU A 208 -12.21 -2.83 9.37
C GLU A 208 -11.66 -3.99 8.53
N THR A 209 -12.55 -4.77 7.92
CA THR A 209 -12.15 -5.80 6.96
C THR A 209 -11.49 -5.18 5.73
N TYR A 210 -12.04 -4.08 5.22
CA TYR A 210 -11.46 -3.34 4.10
C TYR A 210 -10.08 -2.74 4.44
N THR A 211 -9.94 -2.09 5.61
CA THR A 211 -8.69 -1.49 6.11
C THR A 211 -7.58 -2.52 6.30
N SER A 212 -7.92 -3.77 6.63
CA SER A 212 -6.94 -4.86 6.78
C SER A 212 -6.06 -5.09 5.54
N GLY A 213 -6.57 -4.76 4.34
CA GLY A 213 -5.89 -4.90 3.05
C GLY A 213 -4.94 -3.75 2.69
N ALA A 214 -4.94 -2.65 3.46
CA ALA A 214 -4.09 -1.49 3.22
C ALA A 214 -2.62 -1.77 3.58
N GLY A 215 -1.71 -1.09 2.87
CA GLY A 215 -0.28 -1.04 3.21
C GLY A 215 -0.01 0.14 4.13
N TYR A 216 0.77 -0.09 5.19
CA TYR A 216 1.10 0.91 6.20
C TYR A 216 2.60 1.21 6.11
N TYR A 217 2.96 2.48 5.99
CA TYR A 217 4.32 2.95 5.72
C TYR A 217 4.81 3.90 6.82
N GLY A 218 6.09 3.83 7.18
CA GLY A 218 6.72 4.68 8.20
C GLY A 218 6.42 4.32 9.66
N TYR A 219 5.76 3.18 9.89
CA TYR A 219 5.46 2.67 11.24
C TYR A 219 6.62 1.90 11.86
N ASP A 220 7.54 1.42 11.03
CA ASP A 220 8.74 0.77 11.51
C ASP A 220 9.66 1.81 12.18
N GLN A 221 10.15 1.49 13.37
CA GLN A 221 11.11 2.34 14.06
C GLN A 221 12.50 1.75 13.91
N THR A 222 13.48 2.58 13.56
CA THR A 222 14.89 2.22 13.67
C THR A 222 15.53 2.93 14.85
N VAL A 223 16.08 2.16 15.79
CA VAL A 223 16.82 2.66 16.94
C VAL A 223 18.29 2.28 16.77
N TYR A 224 19.16 3.29 16.84
CA TYR A 224 20.61 3.10 16.80
C TYR A 224 21.17 3.11 18.22
N ALA A 225 21.81 2.02 18.64
CA ALA A 225 22.63 1.99 19.83
C ALA A 225 24.09 2.18 19.45
N ILE A 226 24.59 3.37 19.75
CA ILE A 226 26.01 3.67 19.60
C ILE A 226 26.73 3.14 20.84
N THR A 227 27.68 2.24 20.63
CA THR A 227 28.54 1.69 21.68
C THR A 227 30.00 1.98 21.38
N ASN A 228 30.81 2.10 22.43
CA ASN A 228 32.25 2.26 22.35
C ASN A 228 32.91 1.27 23.30
N ARG A 229 34.24 1.25 23.37
CA ARG A 229 34.98 0.28 24.18
C ARG A 229 34.53 0.27 25.66
N LYS A 230 34.30 1.44 26.26
CA LYS A 230 33.86 1.53 27.67
C LYS A 230 32.42 1.04 27.87
N MET A 231 31.55 1.24 26.89
CA MET A 231 30.14 0.82 26.95
C MET A 231 29.99 -0.68 26.67
N LEU A 232 30.80 -1.25 25.77
CA LEU A 232 30.86 -2.69 25.54
C LEU A 232 31.13 -3.46 26.83
N ASP A 233 32.05 -2.96 27.67
CA ASP A 233 32.43 -3.65 28.91
C ASP A 233 31.32 -3.72 29.96
N ARG A 234 30.30 -2.85 29.85
CA ARG A 234 29.16 -2.78 30.76
C ARG A 234 27.88 -3.38 30.17
N GLY A 235 27.89 -3.72 28.89
CA GLY A 235 26.73 -4.15 28.14
C GLY A 235 25.90 -2.95 27.67
N GLN A 236 24.95 -3.20 26.77
CA GLN A 236 24.10 -2.16 26.21
C GLN A 236 22.63 -2.52 26.42
N ALA A 237 21.91 -1.69 27.17
CA ALA A 237 20.46 -1.72 27.22
C ALA A 237 19.90 -0.62 26.32
N ILE A 238 18.83 -0.94 25.61
CA ILE A 238 18.07 -0.02 24.77
C ILE A 238 16.63 -0.15 25.20
N SER A 239 16.07 0.96 25.66
CA SER A 239 14.64 1.04 25.94
C SER A 239 13.98 1.86 24.84
N THR A 240 12.88 1.35 24.30
CA THR A 240 12.04 2.14 23.39
C THR A 240 11.35 3.25 24.17
N LYS A 241 10.93 4.30 23.46
CA LYS A 241 9.94 5.22 24.03
C LYS A 241 8.66 4.44 24.31
N GLN A 242 7.98 4.82 25.38
CA GLN A 242 6.70 4.24 25.76
C GLN A 242 5.70 4.50 24.62
N SER A 243 5.03 3.45 24.14
CA SER A 243 3.97 3.54 23.14
C SER A 243 2.67 3.04 23.74
N SER A 244 1.59 3.79 23.57
CA SER A 244 0.25 3.34 23.92
C SER A 244 -0.30 2.42 22.83
N TRP A 245 -0.78 1.24 23.22
CA TRP A 245 -1.61 0.41 22.36
C TRP A 245 -2.86 0.00 23.13
N GLY A 246 -4.03 0.40 22.64
CA GLY A 246 -5.28 0.30 23.41
C GLY A 246 -5.17 1.09 24.73
N ASN A 247 -5.50 0.44 25.85
CA ASN A 247 -5.37 1.01 27.20
C ASN A 247 -4.03 0.70 27.87
N GLU A 248 -3.09 0.06 27.16
CA GLU A 248 -1.85 -0.46 27.75
C GLU A 248 -0.62 0.29 27.24
N LEU A 249 0.25 0.68 28.17
CA LEU A 249 1.53 1.31 27.88
C LEU A 249 2.60 0.24 27.70
N HIS A 250 3.12 0.14 26.48
CA HIS A 250 4.15 -0.82 26.12
C HIS A 250 5.51 -0.14 26.10
N GLN A 251 6.46 -0.70 26.83
CA GLN A 251 7.87 -0.31 26.78
C GLN A 251 8.71 -1.58 26.59
N TYR A 252 9.49 -1.59 25.51
CA TYR A 252 10.37 -2.72 25.21
C TYR A 252 11.78 -2.35 25.62
N SER A 253 12.45 -3.28 26.30
CA SER A 253 13.86 -3.17 26.63
C SER A 253 14.62 -4.33 26.00
N VAL A 254 15.65 -4.01 25.23
CA VAL A 254 16.57 -4.99 24.65
C VAL A 254 17.92 -4.79 25.33
N ALA A 255 18.41 -5.83 25.97
CA ALA A 255 19.73 -5.85 26.59
C ALA A 255 20.66 -6.78 25.81
N PHE A 256 21.89 -6.33 25.59
CA PHE A 256 22.93 -7.10 24.93
C PHE A 256 24.04 -7.42 25.91
N ASP A 257 24.41 -8.69 25.95
CA ASP A 257 25.49 -9.17 26.81
C ASP A 257 26.85 -8.59 26.33
N PRO A 258 27.69 -8.09 27.26
CA PRO A 258 29.04 -7.61 26.95
C PRO A 258 29.89 -8.60 26.15
N ALA A 259 29.85 -9.89 26.51
CA ALA A 259 30.67 -10.93 25.90
C ALA A 259 30.26 -11.16 24.44
N ASP A 260 28.95 -11.20 24.17
CA ASP A 260 28.43 -11.36 22.80
C ASP A 260 28.83 -10.19 21.91
N LEU A 261 28.71 -8.95 22.41
CA LEU A 261 29.09 -7.77 21.63
C LEU A 261 30.60 -7.72 21.35
N ARG A 262 31.46 -8.17 22.29
CA ARG A 262 32.90 -8.29 22.08
C ARG A 262 33.23 -9.34 21.02
N ILE A 263 32.58 -10.51 21.07
CA ILE A 263 32.75 -11.57 20.07
C ILE A 263 32.37 -11.05 18.68
N LEU A 264 31.27 -10.30 18.57
CA LEU A 264 30.85 -9.67 17.31
C LEU A 264 31.86 -8.63 16.82
N LEU A 265 32.37 -7.77 17.70
CA LEU A 265 33.39 -6.77 17.37
C LEU A 265 34.66 -7.43 16.82
N ASP A 266 35.21 -8.40 17.55
CA ASP A 266 36.43 -9.11 17.18
C ASP A 266 36.27 -9.83 15.83
N THR A 267 35.12 -10.47 15.63
CA THR A 267 34.80 -11.21 14.40
C THR A 267 34.70 -10.27 13.20
N LYS A 268 34.01 -9.14 13.35
CA LYS A 268 33.85 -8.17 12.27
C LYS A 268 35.15 -7.42 11.96
N GLN A 269 35.94 -7.02 12.98
CA GLN A 269 37.26 -6.41 12.77
C GLN A 269 38.22 -7.35 12.03
N LYS A 270 38.29 -8.63 12.43
CA LYS A 270 39.08 -9.65 11.71
C LYS A 270 38.64 -9.81 10.26
N THR A 271 37.34 -9.66 9.99
CA THR A 271 36.78 -9.76 8.63
C THR A 271 37.11 -8.52 7.79
N GLU A 272 37.05 -7.31 8.35
CA GLU A 272 37.42 -6.08 7.65
C GLU A 272 38.92 -6.05 7.31
N MET A 273 39.78 -6.46 8.25
CA MET A 273 41.22 -6.57 7.99
C MET A 273 41.53 -7.52 6.82
N LYS A 274 40.77 -8.61 6.67
CA LYS A 274 40.89 -9.54 5.53
C LYS A 274 40.40 -8.93 4.21
N LYS A 275 39.43 -8.01 4.26
CA LYS A 275 38.83 -7.38 3.07
C LYS A 275 39.62 -6.18 2.52
N LYS A 276 40.70 -5.75 3.17
CA LYS A 276 41.49 -4.54 2.81
C LYS A 276 40.64 -3.26 2.61
N GLN A 277 39.42 -3.24 3.13
CA GLN A 277 38.63 -2.03 3.22
C GLN A 277 39.17 -1.25 4.42
N GLY A 278 39.66 -0.03 4.18
CA GLY A 278 40.13 0.84 5.26
C GLY A 278 39.02 0.96 6.30
N ALA A 279 39.39 0.78 7.57
CA ALA A 279 38.45 0.78 8.69
C ALA A 279 37.63 2.07 8.65
N SER A 280 36.36 1.95 8.26
CA SER A 280 35.41 3.03 8.43
C SER A 280 35.28 3.26 9.94
N GLY A 281 35.25 4.51 10.37
CA GLY A 281 35.24 4.87 11.81
C GLY A 281 34.03 4.33 12.58
N GLU A 282 33.07 3.67 11.93
CA GLU A 282 31.89 3.07 12.55
C GLU A 282 31.71 1.63 12.04
N LEU A 283 31.41 0.70 12.96
CA LEU A 283 31.23 -0.70 12.65
C LEU A 283 29.88 -1.19 13.19
N GLU A 284 28.92 -1.48 12.32
CA GLU A 284 27.68 -2.11 12.73
C GLU A 284 27.96 -3.52 13.25
N LEU A 285 27.69 -3.79 14.52
CA LEU A 285 27.88 -5.09 15.16
C LEU A 285 26.71 -6.03 14.88
N LEU A 286 25.49 -5.53 15.05
CA LEU A 286 24.27 -6.32 14.98
C LEU A 286 23.10 -5.49 14.44
N LYS A 287 22.24 -6.15 13.67
CA LYS A 287 20.90 -5.67 13.33
C LYS A 287 19.89 -6.71 13.84
N LEU A 288 19.02 -6.29 14.75
CA LEU A 288 17.91 -7.09 15.27
C LEU A 288 16.59 -6.48 14.77
N CYS A 289 15.70 -7.31 14.25
CA CYS A 289 14.33 -6.90 13.94
C CYS A 289 13.38 -7.60 14.90
N ILE A 290 12.63 -6.82 15.68
CA ILE A 290 11.54 -7.32 16.50
C ILE A 290 10.25 -6.98 15.76
N HIS A 291 9.56 -8.02 15.32
CA HIS A 291 8.38 -7.83 14.49
C HIS A 291 7.17 -7.38 15.30
N LYS A 292 6.33 -6.54 14.69
CA LYS A 292 4.99 -6.20 15.17
C LYS A 292 4.95 -5.54 16.56
N VAL A 293 5.74 -4.49 16.74
CA VAL A 293 5.95 -3.80 18.02
C VAL A 293 5.15 -2.51 18.14
N PHE A 294 5.00 -1.75 17.05
CA PHE A 294 4.41 -0.40 17.09
C PHE A 294 3.07 -0.35 16.38
N PRO A 295 1.95 -0.13 17.07
CA PRO A 295 0.67 -0.06 16.39
C PRO A 295 0.57 1.16 15.48
N SER A 296 -0.22 1.03 14.42
CA SER A 296 -0.76 2.17 13.69
C SER A 296 -1.71 2.97 14.58
N GLU A 297 -1.95 4.25 14.24
CA GLU A 297 -2.79 5.13 15.06
C GLU A 297 -4.24 4.64 15.16
N ASP A 298 -4.71 3.88 14.15
CA ASP A 298 -6.02 3.21 14.13
C ASP A 298 -6.01 1.80 14.75
N GLY A 299 -4.85 1.33 15.22
CA GLY A 299 -4.69 0.01 15.85
C GLY A 299 -4.79 -1.20 14.91
N THR A 300 -4.97 -0.98 13.60
CA THR A 300 -5.23 -2.05 12.61
C THR A 300 -3.97 -2.75 12.09
N LYS A 301 -2.80 -2.09 12.16
CA LYS A 301 -1.50 -2.64 11.81
C LYS A 301 -0.49 -2.40 12.92
N VAL A 302 0.64 -3.08 12.76
CA VAL A 302 1.79 -3.01 13.66
C VAL A 302 3.05 -2.97 12.81
N GLY A 303 3.89 -1.96 13.04
CA GLY A 303 5.23 -1.82 12.48
C GLY A 303 6.29 -2.52 13.32
N ASP A 304 7.46 -2.74 12.71
CA ASP A 304 8.57 -3.46 13.33
C ASP A 304 9.54 -2.52 14.06
N LEU A 305 10.25 -3.04 15.06
CA LEU A 305 11.37 -2.37 15.70
C LEU A 305 12.70 -2.92 15.15
N ASN A 306 13.43 -2.07 14.43
CA ASN A 306 14.78 -2.35 13.97
C ASN A 306 15.80 -1.76 14.96
N VAL A 307 16.50 -2.62 15.68
CA VAL A 307 17.60 -2.23 16.58
C VAL A 307 18.93 -2.44 15.85
N ARG A 308 19.72 -1.38 15.72
CA ARG A 308 21.06 -1.42 15.09
C ARG A 308 22.12 -1.04 16.11
N VAL A 309 23.00 -1.96 16.44
CA VAL A 309 24.12 -1.72 17.37
C VAL A 309 25.35 -1.36 16.55
N VAL A 310 25.85 -0.14 16.72
CA VAL A 310 26.98 0.41 15.96
C VAL A 310 28.11 0.72 16.93
N TYR A 311 29.26 0.09 16.71
CA TYR A 311 30.50 0.39 17.43
C TYR A 311 31.18 1.62 16.82
N LYS A 312 31.49 2.61 17.66
CA LYS A 312 32.36 3.73 17.33
C LYS A 312 33.58 3.68 18.26
N PRO A 313 34.82 3.60 17.72
CA PRO A 313 36.05 3.45 18.49
C PRO A 313 36.25 4.50 19.58
#